data_AF-R8B3A4-F1
#
_entry.id   AF-R8B3A4-F1
#
_cell.length_a   1.000
_cell.length_b   1.000
_cell.length_c   1.000
_cell.angle_alpha   90.00
_cell.angle_beta   90.00
_cell.angle_gamma   90.00
#
_symmetry.space_group_name_H-M   'P 1'
#
loop_
_entity.id
_entity.type
_entity.pdbx_description
1 polymer ?
#
loop_
_entity_poly.entity_id
_entity_poly.type
_entity_poly.pdbx_seq_one_letter_code
_entity_poly.pdbx_strand_id
1 'polypeptide(L)'
;MAGYGDLRVPFGEKNGRLYTPDEVDQGKACGCHCPSCQSPLIANLPKVKRNYFSHHRAKECPGGYETALHRMGKQIIEDAGYVWLPSKSFHFRAHVAEDVYISEKVVFEPHRTELLDVVSEQMAEIWRPDLTANLKNGSTVYIEIKVSHEVDEPKAGALDNLMEIDLATVSPEEVRDLDALREIVLRAAPRHWYRCSLYDDLPRVRAARKRLEDRLPAAKAKFVAEREATEKRELEKFRYEENKERQRELYAPDVEKAFRMQSEEAQTKLHQQMEEKCAPAIRQELARLHAAGHALPDRLPFGTGVRLKGDWIVRCHYSLWQMFVLEHFIINVPVGHHLTVRAVVDAVRSRFGYIKWMDRLATMKLEGKKKGRKRGTWYADTGVWFLSESENQAIKTPYFLMLQYLRRLCDWPYSLLTETGEGYRFTIISNRPHARYLEYQGAEARAEQQREARRRAIKREAEMIETQDAKAILDKLEAEQREAEAEARRFNRNLEIAEGLYRRGVSKGYICNRCHVLMEQLDAMKCVECGSHAVQSKELSTEYYESYPFRLRTMPKMK
;
A
#
# COMPACT_ATOMS: atom_id res chain seq x y z
N MET A 1 5.15 -68.22 -9.56
CA MET A 1 6.39 -67.90 -10.31
C MET A 1 7.55 -68.14 -9.35
N ALA A 2 8.51 -68.98 -9.75
CA ALA A 2 9.54 -69.52 -8.86
C ALA A 2 10.48 -68.42 -8.32
N GLY A 3 10.57 -68.32 -6.99
CA GLY A 3 11.44 -67.36 -6.30
C GLY A 3 12.91 -67.62 -6.64
N TYR A 4 13.63 -66.55 -6.98
CA TYR A 4 15.08 -66.54 -7.00
C TYR A 4 15.58 -67.05 -5.64
N GLY A 5 16.39 -68.12 -5.65
CA GLY A 5 16.95 -68.68 -4.42
C GLY A 5 17.78 -67.62 -3.71
N ASP A 6 17.49 -67.42 -2.42
CA ASP A 6 18.25 -66.53 -1.54
C ASP A 6 19.75 -66.76 -1.72
N LEU A 7 20.46 -65.68 -2.00
CA LEU A 7 21.90 -65.64 -2.05
C LEU A 7 22.41 -65.89 -0.63
N ARG A 8 22.76 -67.14 -0.28
CA ARG A 8 23.22 -67.44 1.09
C ARG A 8 24.66 -66.97 1.33
N VAL A 9 25.51 -66.97 0.30
CA VAL A 9 26.92 -66.53 0.36
C VAL A 9 27.33 -65.94 -1.00
N PRO A 10 27.46 -64.61 -1.15
CA PRO A 10 27.85 -63.97 -2.41
C PRO A 10 29.32 -64.17 -2.79
N PHE A 11 30.20 -64.27 -1.80
CA PHE A 11 31.65 -64.38 -2.01
C PHE A 11 32.26 -65.51 -1.19
N GLY A 12 33.15 -66.28 -1.80
CA GLY A 12 33.86 -67.39 -1.16
C GLY A 12 35.29 -67.00 -0.83
N GLU A 13 35.79 -67.43 0.33
CA GLU A 13 37.15 -67.13 0.77
C GLU A 13 38.13 -68.24 0.41
N LYS A 14 39.26 -67.89 -0.21
CA LYS A 14 40.36 -68.79 -0.52
C LYS A 14 41.68 -68.07 -0.27
N ASN A 15 42.55 -68.65 0.56
CA ASN A 15 43.85 -68.08 0.92
C ASN A 15 43.79 -66.63 1.43
N GLY A 16 42.76 -66.31 2.25
CA GLY A 16 42.57 -64.98 2.83
C GLY A 16 42.01 -63.93 1.85
N ARG A 17 41.63 -64.31 0.63
CA ARG A 17 40.97 -63.43 -0.35
C ARG A 17 39.58 -63.94 -0.71
N LEU A 18 38.67 -63.00 -0.95
CA LEU A 18 37.32 -63.26 -1.42
C LEU A 18 37.25 -63.21 -2.94
N TYR A 19 36.47 -64.13 -3.48
CA TYR A 19 36.24 -64.29 -4.91
C TYR A 19 34.76 -64.44 -5.20
N THR A 20 34.33 -64.01 -6.38
CA THR A 20 33.03 -64.39 -6.93
C THR A 20 33.06 -65.85 -7.40
N PRO A 21 31.90 -66.50 -7.56
CA PRO A 21 31.85 -67.90 -8.00
C PRO A 21 32.54 -68.16 -9.36
N ASP A 22 32.53 -67.18 -10.26
CA ASP A 22 33.14 -67.25 -11.60
C ASP A 22 34.65 -67.01 -11.64
N GLU A 23 35.23 -66.48 -10.57
CA GLU A 23 36.68 -66.27 -10.43
C GLU A 23 37.41 -67.52 -9.93
N VAL A 24 36.70 -68.64 -9.68
CA VAL A 24 37.25 -69.86 -9.08
C VAL A 24 36.86 -71.12 -9.85
N ASP A 25 37.62 -72.20 -9.61
CA ASP A 25 37.35 -73.51 -10.22
C ASP A 25 35.95 -74.03 -9.86
N GLN A 26 35.26 -74.65 -10.83
CA GLN A 26 33.91 -75.16 -10.62
C GLN A 26 33.84 -76.27 -9.55
N GLY A 27 32.76 -76.28 -8.79
CA GLY A 27 32.43 -77.35 -7.84
C GLY A 27 33.26 -77.24 -6.57
N LYS A 28 33.63 -78.39 -5.99
CA LYS A 28 34.47 -78.45 -4.78
C LYS A 28 35.93 -78.09 -5.04
N ALA A 29 36.35 -78.10 -6.31
CA ALA A 29 37.70 -77.74 -6.69
C ALA A 29 38.02 -76.26 -6.42
N CYS A 30 36.98 -75.40 -6.24
CA CYS A 30 37.18 -74.00 -5.88
C CYS A 30 38.06 -73.82 -4.64
N GLY A 31 37.97 -74.76 -3.67
CA GLY A 31 38.68 -74.67 -2.40
C GLY A 31 38.25 -73.47 -1.54
N CYS A 32 37.06 -72.94 -1.77
CA CYS A 32 36.55 -71.78 -1.04
C CYS A 32 35.84 -72.19 0.25
N HIS A 33 35.86 -71.29 1.24
CA HIS A 33 35.19 -71.42 2.53
C HIS A 33 34.20 -70.27 2.73
N CYS A 34 33.16 -70.53 3.54
CA CYS A 34 32.20 -69.49 3.93
C CYS A 34 32.88 -68.49 4.88
N PRO A 35 32.87 -67.18 4.59
CA PRO A 35 33.53 -66.19 5.46
C PRO A 35 32.93 -66.11 6.87
N SER A 36 31.67 -66.54 7.04
CA SER A 36 30.96 -66.56 8.33
C SER A 36 31.19 -67.85 9.11
N CYS A 37 30.79 -69.00 8.57
CA CYS A 37 30.82 -70.27 9.31
C CYS A 37 32.04 -71.16 9.00
N GLN A 38 32.96 -70.71 8.14
CA GLN A 38 34.18 -71.39 7.72
C GLN A 38 33.98 -72.76 7.03
N SER A 39 32.73 -73.16 6.82
CA SER A 39 32.40 -74.42 6.14
C SER A 39 32.78 -74.36 4.65
N PRO A 40 33.24 -75.47 4.05
CA PRO A 40 33.60 -75.50 2.63
C PRO A 40 32.41 -75.14 1.73
N LEU A 41 32.69 -74.41 0.65
CA LEU A 41 31.72 -74.02 -0.37
C LEU A 41 31.88 -74.86 -1.66
N ILE A 42 30.83 -74.84 -2.48
CA ILE A 42 30.79 -75.40 -3.83
C ILE A 42 30.50 -74.22 -4.78
N ALA A 43 31.38 -73.99 -5.75
CA ALA A 43 31.14 -73.01 -6.82
C ALA A 43 30.21 -73.61 -7.88
N ASN A 44 28.97 -73.13 -7.97
CA ASN A 44 28.00 -73.60 -8.94
C ASN A 44 27.98 -72.65 -10.14
N LEU A 45 28.35 -73.16 -11.32
CA LEU A 45 28.41 -72.41 -12.58
C LEU A 45 27.40 -72.96 -13.61
N PRO A 46 26.08 -72.79 -13.39
CA PRO A 46 25.06 -73.31 -14.30
C PRO A 46 25.02 -72.52 -15.62
N LYS A 47 24.73 -73.20 -16.73
CA LYS A 47 24.71 -72.58 -18.08
C LYS A 47 23.62 -71.51 -18.30
N VAL A 48 22.53 -71.57 -17.52
CA VAL A 48 21.33 -70.73 -17.71
C VAL A 48 20.99 -69.89 -16.47
N LYS A 49 21.37 -70.36 -15.28
CA LYS A 49 21.16 -69.62 -14.03
C LYS A 49 22.43 -68.82 -13.70
N ARG A 50 22.35 -67.89 -12.76
CA ARG A 50 23.52 -67.15 -12.27
C ARG A 50 24.45 -68.06 -11.46
N ASN A 51 25.73 -67.69 -11.41
CA ASN A 51 26.74 -68.39 -10.63
C ASN A 51 26.54 -68.13 -9.14
N TYR A 52 26.74 -69.14 -8.28
CA TYR A 52 26.52 -69.02 -6.84
C TYR A 52 27.36 -70.00 -6.02
N PHE A 53 27.68 -69.62 -4.78
CA PHE A 53 28.23 -70.54 -3.79
C PHE A 53 27.12 -71.27 -3.01
N SER A 54 27.34 -72.55 -2.74
CA SER A 54 26.53 -73.33 -1.80
C SER A 54 27.40 -74.03 -0.76
N HIS A 55 26.89 -74.21 0.46
CA HIS A 55 27.62 -74.90 1.51
C HIS A 55 27.72 -76.40 1.24
N HIS A 56 28.91 -76.98 1.44
CA HIS A 56 29.09 -78.42 1.40
C HIS A 56 28.84 -79.04 2.78
N ARG A 57 27.74 -79.79 2.93
CA ARG A 57 27.39 -80.55 4.16
C ARG A 57 27.40 -79.70 5.45
N ALA A 58 26.94 -78.46 5.38
CA ALA A 58 26.81 -77.58 6.54
C ALA A 58 25.34 -77.22 6.83
N LYS A 59 25.06 -76.76 8.05
CA LYS A 59 23.77 -76.18 8.45
C LYS A 59 23.53 -74.84 7.73
N GLU A 60 22.30 -74.33 7.81
CA GLU A 60 22.01 -72.98 7.34
C GLU A 60 22.88 -71.94 8.07
N CYS A 61 23.35 -70.93 7.33
CA CYS A 61 24.23 -69.87 7.83
C CYS A 61 23.54 -68.52 7.58
N PRO A 62 22.68 -68.06 8.51
CA PRO A 62 21.92 -66.83 8.33
C PRO A 62 22.81 -65.60 8.09
N GLY A 63 23.94 -65.47 8.80
CA GLY A 63 24.89 -64.35 8.64
C GLY A 63 25.87 -64.50 7.48
N GLY A 64 25.73 -65.52 6.63
CA GLY A 64 26.66 -65.82 5.53
C GLY A 64 26.71 -64.72 4.47
N TYR A 65 25.56 -64.10 4.19
CA TYR A 65 25.47 -63.00 3.23
C TYR A 65 26.14 -61.74 3.77
N GLU A 66 25.71 -61.29 4.96
CA GLU A 66 26.18 -60.05 5.60
C GLU A 66 27.69 -60.09 5.85
N THR A 67 28.21 -61.19 6.41
CA THR A 67 29.65 -61.34 6.68
C THR A 67 30.47 -61.33 5.39
N ALA A 68 29.98 -61.98 4.33
CA ALA A 68 30.69 -62.01 3.05
C ALA A 68 30.68 -60.64 2.37
N LEU A 69 29.56 -59.91 2.40
CA LEU A 69 29.46 -58.55 1.87
C LEU A 69 30.36 -57.57 2.65
N HIS A 70 30.36 -57.66 3.98
CA HIS A 70 31.17 -56.84 4.87
C HIS A 70 32.66 -57.00 4.57
N ARG A 71 33.14 -58.25 4.56
CA ARG A 71 34.53 -58.57 4.24
C ARG A 71 34.91 -58.25 2.80
N MET A 72 33.98 -58.39 1.83
CA MET A 72 34.23 -57.97 0.46
C MET A 72 34.37 -56.46 0.34
N GLY A 73 33.55 -55.69 1.07
CA GLY A 73 33.70 -54.24 1.15
C GLY A 73 35.08 -53.83 1.66
N LYS A 74 35.61 -54.54 2.68
CA LYS A 74 36.99 -54.32 3.18
C LYS A 74 38.02 -54.56 2.08
N GLN A 75 37.96 -55.72 1.44
CA GLN A 75 38.88 -56.10 0.36
C GLN A 75 38.83 -55.12 -0.82
N ILE A 76 37.65 -54.64 -1.21
CA ILE A 76 37.51 -53.65 -2.29
C ILE A 76 38.26 -52.35 -1.97
N ILE A 77 38.19 -51.86 -0.73
CA ILE A 77 38.87 -50.63 -0.33
C ILE A 77 40.39 -50.85 -0.25
N GLU A 78 40.82 -51.99 0.30
CA GLU A 78 42.23 -52.39 0.35
C GLU A 78 42.84 -52.50 -1.06
N ASP A 79 42.17 -53.22 -1.96
CA ASP A 79 42.63 -53.44 -3.34
C ASP A 79 42.65 -52.13 -4.15
N ALA A 80 41.66 -51.26 -3.94
CA ALA A 80 41.59 -49.97 -4.65
C ALA A 80 42.63 -48.97 -4.15
N GLY A 81 42.96 -48.99 -2.85
CA GLY A 81 43.86 -48.03 -2.23
C GLY A 81 43.31 -46.59 -2.19
N TYR A 82 42.01 -46.40 -2.36
CA TYR A 82 41.36 -45.10 -2.25
C TYR A 82 39.91 -45.22 -1.79
N VAL A 83 39.34 -44.12 -1.31
CA VAL A 83 37.90 -44.01 -1.01
C VAL A 83 37.41 -42.58 -1.22
N TRP A 84 36.11 -42.39 -1.45
CA TRP A 84 35.50 -41.06 -1.37
C TRP A 84 35.14 -40.71 0.08
N LEU A 85 35.65 -39.57 0.57
CA LEU A 85 35.29 -39.10 1.89
C LEU A 85 33.88 -38.48 1.90
N PRO A 86 33.12 -38.57 3.01
CA PRO A 86 31.86 -37.86 3.17
C PRO A 86 32.03 -36.35 3.13
N SER A 87 30.96 -35.65 2.75
CA SER A 87 30.91 -34.19 2.89
C SER A 87 31.07 -33.76 4.35
N LYS A 88 31.65 -32.58 4.58
CA LYS A 88 31.76 -31.96 5.91
C LYS A 88 31.33 -30.51 5.83
N SER A 89 30.49 -30.07 6.76
CA SER A 89 30.07 -28.67 6.85
C SER A 89 30.32 -28.08 8.23
N PHE A 90 30.74 -26.82 8.25
CA PHE A 90 30.95 -26.01 9.44
C PHE A 90 29.95 -24.86 9.42
N HIS A 91 29.25 -24.67 10.54
CA HIS A 91 28.30 -23.58 10.73
C HIS A 91 28.73 -22.78 11.95
N PHE A 92 29.31 -21.60 11.72
CA PHE A 92 29.71 -20.69 12.77
C PHE A 92 28.58 -19.68 13.01
N ARG A 93 28.28 -19.41 14.28
CA ARG A 93 27.29 -18.41 14.69
C ARG A 93 27.89 -17.53 15.77
N ALA A 94 27.64 -16.24 15.67
CA ALA A 94 28.02 -15.26 16.69
C ALA A 94 26.80 -14.42 17.08
N HIS A 95 26.62 -14.23 18.38
CA HIS A 95 25.51 -13.48 18.97
C HIS A 95 25.77 -11.98 18.88
N VAL A 96 24.84 -11.25 18.26
CA VAL A 96 24.91 -9.79 18.12
C VAL A 96 24.23 -9.12 19.32
N ALA A 97 22.93 -9.38 19.48
CA ALA A 97 22.07 -8.90 20.57
C ALA A 97 20.73 -9.66 20.52
N GLU A 98 20.04 -9.85 21.65
CA GLU A 98 18.74 -10.54 21.73
C GLU A 98 18.74 -11.87 20.93
N ASP A 99 17.84 -12.03 19.95
CA ASP A 99 17.77 -13.20 19.06
C ASP A 99 18.45 -12.97 17.70
N VAL A 100 19.29 -11.94 17.58
CA VAL A 100 20.02 -11.59 16.36
C VAL A 100 21.38 -12.25 16.34
N TYR A 101 21.61 -13.07 15.32
CA TYR A 101 22.88 -13.77 15.08
C TYR A 101 23.41 -13.45 13.68
N ILE A 102 24.73 -13.42 13.55
CA ILE A 102 25.40 -13.51 12.26
C ILE A 102 26.02 -14.90 12.11
N SER A 103 26.14 -15.37 10.88
CA SER A 103 26.66 -16.70 10.59
C SER A 103 27.63 -16.73 9.42
N GLU A 104 28.50 -17.73 9.45
CA GLU A 104 29.41 -18.11 8.37
C GLU A 104 29.31 -19.63 8.16
N LYS A 105 29.36 -20.07 6.91
CA LYS A 105 29.27 -21.48 6.54
C LYS A 105 30.43 -21.88 5.65
N VAL A 106 31.01 -23.06 5.92
CA VAL A 106 32.00 -23.69 5.05
C VAL A 106 31.53 -25.10 4.74
N VAL A 107 31.62 -25.50 3.47
CA VAL A 107 31.27 -26.85 3.02
C VAL A 107 32.43 -27.43 2.23
N PHE A 108 32.76 -28.68 2.58
CA PHE A 108 33.64 -29.57 1.85
C PHE A 108 32.78 -30.65 1.21
N GLU A 109 32.77 -30.67 -0.11
CA GLU A 109 32.05 -31.67 -0.89
C GLU A 109 32.75 -33.04 -0.81
N PRO A 110 32.03 -34.14 -1.05
CA PRO A 110 32.65 -35.46 -1.14
C PRO A 110 33.77 -35.47 -2.17
N HIS A 111 34.92 -36.07 -1.83
CA HIS A 111 36.06 -36.15 -2.73
C HIS A 111 36.83 -37.46 -2.56
N ARG A 112 37.42 -37.94 -3.66
CA ARG A 112 38.32 -39.09 -3.67
C ARG A 112 39.60 -38.78 -2.88
N THR A 113 40.05 -39.72 -2.06
CA THR A 113 41.27 -39.64 -1.27
C THR A 113 42.03 -40.96 -1.38
N GLU A 114 43.32 -40.87 -1.70
CA GLU A 114 44.22 -42.02 -1.72
C GLU A 114 44.53 -42.45 -0.28
N LEU A 115 44.51 -43.77 -0.04
CA LEU A 115 44.80 -44.42 1.22
C LEU A 115 46.21 -45.03 1.15
N LEU A 116 46.96 -44.89 2.22
CA LEU A 116 48.29 -45.45 2.43
C LEU A 116 48.22 -46.43 3.60
N ASP A 117 48.98 -47.53 3.52
CA ASP A 117 49.09 -48.53 4.60
C ASP A 117 47.71 -48.99 5.11
N VAL A 118 46.83 -49.43 4.20
CA VAL A 118 45.49 -49.91 4.58
C VAL A 118 45.64 -51.23 5.35
N VAL A 119 45.09 -51.28 6.58
CA VAL A 119 45.10 -52.46 7.43
C VAL A 119 43.69 -52.76 7.93
N SER A 120 43.22 -53.98 7.68
CA SER A 120 41.97 -54.50 8.26
C SER A 120 42.11 -54.89 9.73
N GLU A 121 41.06 -54.61 10.52
CA GLU A 121 40.84 -55.15 11.88
C GLU A 121 41.98 -54.91 12.88
N GLN A 122 42.73 -53.82 12.70
CA GLN A 122 43.77 -53.39 13.63
C GLN A 122 43.15 -52.70 14.85
N MET A 123 43.64 -53.03 16.05
CA MET A 123 43.24 -52.32 17.27
C MET A 123 43.74 -50.86 17.22
N ALA A 124 42.84 -49.89 17.34
CA ALA A 124 43.12 -48.46 17.37
C ALA A 124 42.60 -47.85 18.67
N GLU A 125 43.51 -47.40 19.54
CA GLU A 125 43.21 -46.91 20.89
C GLU A 125 42.34 -47.90 21.70
N ILE A 126 41.01 -47.70 21.72
CA ILE A 126 40.02 -48.47 22.46
C ILE A 126 39.03 -49.23 21.56
N TRP A 127 39.13 -49.10 20.24
CA TRP A 127 38.18 -49.67 19.27
C TRP A 127 38.91 -50.37 18.13
N ARG A 128 38.28 -51.38 17.54
CA ARG A 128 38.81 -52.07 16.37
C ARG A 128 37.98 -51.70 15.14
N PRO A 129 38.40 -50.67 14.38
CA PRO A 129 37.72 -50.32 13.14
C PRO A 129 37.88 -51.42 12.09
N ASP A 130 36.93 -51.47 11.15
CA ASP A 130 37.01 -52.42 10.04
C ASP A 130 38.27 -52.22 9.20
N LEU A 131 38.59 -50.96 8.89
CA LEU A 131 39.79 -50.56 8.20
C LEU A 131 40.42 -49.34 8.86
N THR A 132 41.74 -49.36 8.95
CA THR A 132 42.57 -48.21 9.30
C THR A 132 43.46 -47.88 8.12
N ALA A 133 43.56 -46.59 7.76
CA ALA A 133 44.45 -46.15 6.70
C ALA A 133 45.07 -44.79 7.01
N ASN A 134 46.30 -44.58 6.53
CA ASN A 134 46.94 -43.28 6.56
C ASN A 134 46.60 -42.48 5.30
N LEU A 135 46.51 -41.16 5.45
CA LEU A 135 46.34 -40.22 4.37
C LEU A 135 47.69 -39.59 4.01
N LYS A 136 47.80 -39.01 2.81
CA LYS A 136 49.03 -38.32 2.36
C LYS A 136 49.50 -37.17 3.26
N ASN A 137 48.59 -36.58 4.02
CA ASN A 137 48.89 -35.51 4.98
C ASN A 137 49.35 -36.03 6.35
N GLY A 138 49.51 -37.34 6.52
CA GLY A 138 49.90 -37.99 7.77
C GLY A 138 48.76 -38.23 8.77
N SER A 139 47.52 -37.84 8.44
CA SER A 139 46.35 -38.14 9.27
C SER A 139 45.90 -39.58 9.05
N THR A 140 45.35 -40.20 10.10
CA THR A 140 44.70 -41.50 10.00
C THR A 140 43.20 -41.34 9.77
N VAL A 141 42.63 -42.17 8.92
CA VAL A 141 41.19 -42.34 8.71
C VAL A 141 40.78 -43.75 9.11
N TYR A 142 39.65 -43.85 9.79
CA TYR A 142 39.04 -45.11 10.17
C TYR A 142 37.74 -45.28 9.39
N ILE A 143 37.51 -46.48 8.87
CA ILE A 143 36.35 -46.78 8.04
C ILE A 143 35.63 -47.96 8.67
N GLU A 144 34.33 -47.80 8.87
CA GLU A 144 33.38 -48.84 9.25
C GLU A 144 32.48 -49.16 8.07
N ILE A 145 32.20 -50.44 7.87
CA ILE A 145 31.30 -50.92 6.83
C ILE A 145 30.07 -51.49 7.52
N LYS A 146 28.92 -50.90 7.24
CA LYS A 146 27.65 -51.36 7.80
C LYS A 146 26.90 -52.19 6.77
N VAL A 147 26.52 -53.42 7.12
CA VAL A 147 25.79 -54.34 6.23
C VAL A 147 24.39 -54.70 6.73
N SER A 148 24.08 -54.46 8.01
CA SER A 148 22.77 -54.71 8.61
C SER A 148 22.28 -53.49 9.40
N HIS A 149 20.98 -53.40 9.66
CA HIS A 149 20.35 -52.30 10.41
C HIS A 149 20.38 -52.47 11.94
N GLU A 150 21.11 -53.45 12.47
CA GLU A 150 21.24 -53.61 13.92
C GLU A 150 21.90 -52.36 14.55
N VAL A 151 21.43 -52.00 15.74
CA VAL A 151 21.79 -50.76 16.42
C VAL A 151 23.11 -50.96 17.17
N ASP A 152 24.20 -50.42 16.66
CA ASP A 152 25.47 -50.35 17.39
C ASP A 152 25.56 -49.13 18.32
N GLU A 153 26.21 -49.37 19.47
CA GLU A 153 26.65 -48.48 20.56
C GLU A 153 27.51 -47.27 20.08
N PRO A 154 27.87 -46.26 20.92
CA PRO A 154 28.17 -44.92 20.43
C PRO A 154 29.58 -44.80 19.79
N LYS A 155 29.70 -45.21 18.52
CA LYS A 155 30.89 -45.10 17.64
C LYS A 155 31.51 -43.71 17.62
N ALA A 156 30.71 -42.65 17.85
CA ALA A 156 31.15 -41.25 17.83
C ALA A 156 32.12 -40.84 18.95
N GLY A 157 32.22 -41.60 20.04
CA GLY A 157 33.11 -41.29 21.16
C GLY A 157 34.50 -41.95 21.08
N ALA A 158 34.67 -42.96 20.23
CA ALA A 158 35.80 -43.88 20.32
C ALA A 158 37.03 -43.47 19.51
N LEU A 159 36.83 -42.92 18.30
CA LEU A 159 37.90 -42.55 17.38
C LEU A 159 37.57 -41.23 16.66
N ASP A 160 38.59 -40.44 16.36
CA ASP A 160 38.48 -39.27 15.48
C ASP A 160 38.76 -39.67 14.03
N ASN A 161 38.18 -38.95 13.07
CA ASN A 161 38.23 -39.26 11.63
C ASN A 161 37.65 -40.65 11.28
N LEU A 162 36.59 -41.03 11.99
CA LEU A 162 35.84 -42.26 11.76
C LEU A 162 34.66 -41.98 10.82
N MET A 163 34.66 -42.65 9.66
CA MET A 163 33.55 -42.65 8.72
C MET A 163 32.87 -44.01 8.63
N GLU A 164 31.57 -44.00 8.36
CA GLU A 164 30.81 -45.21 8.01
C GLU A 164 30.45 -45.21 6.53
N ILE A 165 30.52 -46.39 5.91
CA ILE A 165 29.96 -46.69 4.59
C ILE A 165 28.79 -47.64 4.79
N ASP A 166 27.59 -47.19 4.47
CA ASP A 166 26.37 -47.97 4.66
C ASP A 166 26.05 -48.78 3.39
N LEU A 167 26.20 -50.10 3.50
CA LEU A 167 25.87 -51.09 2.49
C LEU A 167 24.56 -51.83 2.79
N ALA A 168 23.83 -51.48 3.86
CA ALA A 168 22.63 -52.19 4.26
C ALA A 168 21.49 -52.10 3.24
N THR A 169 21.52 -51.10 2.36
CA THR A 169 20.52 -50.89 1.29
C THR A 169 20.94 -51.43 -0.08
N VAL A 170 22.13 -52.03 -0.19
CA VAL A 170 22.65 -52.55 -1.47
C VAL A 170 21.88 -53.81 -1.85
N SER A 171 21.34 -53.83 -3.06
CA SER A 171 20.53 -54.96 -3.52
C SER A 171 21.40 -56.20 -3.77
N PRO A 172 20.84 -57.42 -3.60
CA PRO A 172 21.55 -58.64 -3.96
C PRO A 172 22.01 -58.68 -5.43
N GLU A 173 21.36 -57.95 -6.33
CA GLU A 173 21.75 -57.84 -7.74
C GLU A 173 23.03 -57.03 -7.90
N GLU A 174 23.14 -55.89 -7.21
CA GLU A 174 24.34 -55.05 -7.18
C GLU A 174 25.51 -55.76 -6.50
N VAL A 175 25.27 -56.52 -5.42
CA VAL A 175 26.33 -57.30 -4.76
C VAL A 175 26.92 -58.38 -5.69
N ARG A 176 26.13 -58.92 -6.62
CA ARG A 176 26.61 -59.96 -7.56
C ARG A 176 27.44 -59.39 -8.71
N ASP A 177 27.30 -58.11 -9.01
CA ASP A 177 28.09 -57.42 -10.03
C ASP A 177 29.27 -56.75 -9.33
N LEU A 178 30.45 -57.37 -9.43
CA LEU A 178 31.62 -56.92 -8.67
C LEU A 178 32.05 -55.50 -9.07
N ASP A 179 31.86 -55.10 -10.33
CA ASP A 179 32.20 -53.75 -10.78
C ASP A 179 31.19 -52.72 -10.28
N ALA A 180 29.90 -53.06 -10.28
CA ALA A 180 28.89 -52.22 -9.65
C ALA A 180 29.12 -52.08 -8.13
N LEU A 181 29.41 -53.19 -7.45
CA LEU A 181 29.71 -53.19 -6.01
C LEU A 181 30.96 -52.36 -5.69
N ARG A 182 32.01 -52.43 -6.52
CA ARG A 182 33.21 -51.57 -6.39
C ARG A 182 32.85 -50.09 -6.40
N GLU A 183 32.08 -49.63 -7.38
CA GLU A 183 31.64 -48.23 -7.44
C GLU A 183 30.78 -47.83 -6.25
N ILE A 184 29.91 -48.74 -5.78
CA ILE A 184 29.08 -48.51 -4.59
C ILE A 184 29.93 -48.34 -3.34
N VAL A 185 30.81 -49.31 -3.04
CA VAL A 185 31.68 -49.28 -1.85
C VAL A 185 32.58 -48.05 -1.88
N LEU A 186 33.28 -47.83 -3.00
CA LEU A 186 34.28 -46.77 -3.10
C LEU A 186 33.65 -45.38 -3.11
N ARG A 187 32.43 -45.22 -3.63
CA ARG A 187 31.82 -43.90 -3.85
C ARG A 187 30.32 -43.79 -3.55
N ALA A 188 29.47 -44.64 -4.13
CA ALA A 188 28.04 -44.34 -4.22
C ALA A 188 27.24 -44.61 -2.93
N ALA A 189 27.69 -45.56 -2.11
CA ALA A 189 27.06 -45.90 -0.83
C ALA A 189 26.96 -44.66 0.09
N PRO A 190 25.83 -44.48 0.80
CA PRO A 190 25.70 -43.45 1.82
C PRO A 190 26.86 -43.53 2.81
N ARG A 191 27.42 -42.36 3.12
CA ARG A 191 28.58 -42.25 3.99
C ARG A 191 28.51 -41.01 4.84
N HIS A 192 28.94 -41.12 6.09
CA HIS A 192 28.93 -40.00 7.02
C HIS A 192 30.11 -40.09 7.98
N TRP A 193 30.47 -38.94 8.55
CA TRP A 193 31.44 -38.85 9.63
C TRP A 193 30.73 -39.02 10.96
N TYR A 194 31.22 -39.91 11.81
CA TYR A 194 30.85 -39.90 13.23
C TYR A 194 31.56 -38.75 13.95
N ARG A 195 32.88 -38.66 13.73
CA ARG A 195 33.74 -37.58 14.20
C ARG A 195 34.82 -37.35 13.15
N CYS A 196 35.18 -36.09 12.91
CA CYS A 196 36.18 -35.75 11.91
C CYS A 196 36.76 -34.36 12.18
N SER A 197 38.06 -34.32 12.47
CA SER A 197 38.89 -33.14 12.64
C SER A 197 39.80 -32.84 11.44
N LEU A 198 39.83 -33.70 10.41
CA LEU A 198 40.64 -33.53 9.19
C LEU A 198 40.55 -32.12 8.57
N TYR A 199 39.40 -31.44 8.75
CA TYR A 199 39.11 -30.16 8.13
C TYR A 199 39.26 -28.96 9.07
N ASP A 200 39.36 -29.17 10.38
CA ASP A 200 39.19 -28.13 11.41
C ASP A 200 40.24 -27.02 11.29
N ASP A 201 41.49 -27.41 11.04
CA ASP A 201 42.64 -26.49 10.93
C ASP A 201 42.90 -26.00 9.51
N LEU A 202 42.05 -26.35 8.54
CA LEU A 202 42.23 -25.89 7.18
C LEU A 202 42.11 -24.36 7.10
N PRO A 203 42.97 -23.68 6.30
CA PRO A 203 42.94 -22.22 6.16
C PRO A 203 41.56 -21.67 5.84
N ARG A 204 40.75 -22.39 5.05
CA ARG A 204 39.38 -22.00 4.69
C ARG A 204 38.44 -21.94 5.89
N VAL A 205 38.57 -22.88 6.84
CA VAL A 205 37.75 -22.96 8.06
C VAL A 205 38.16 -21.87 9.04
N ARG A 206 39.47 -21.72 9.30
CA ARG A 206 40.02 -20.65 10.14
C ARG A 206 39.68 -19.26 9.60
N ALA A 207 39.78 -19.06 8.28
CA ALA A 207 39.41 -17.81 7.64
C ALA A 207 37.91 -17.50 7.77
N ALA A 208 37.04 -18.51 7.70
CA ALA A 208 35.61 -18.30 7.91
C ALA A 208 35.28 -17.91 9.35
N ARG A 209 35.90 -18.57 10.34
CA ARG A 209 35.77 -18.18 11.74
C ARG A 209 36.25 -16.74 11.96
N LYS A 210 37.43 -16.40 11.43
CA LYS A 210 37.99 -15.05 11.53
C LYS A 210 37.10 -14.00 10.87
N ARG A 211 36.55 -14.26 9.67
CA ARG A 211 35.59 -13.34 9.03
C ARG A 211 34.35 -13.09 9.88
N LEU A 212 33.84 -14.12 10.56
CA LEU A 212 32.71 -13.96 11.48
C LEU A 212 33.08 -13.05 12.66
N GLU A 213 34.24 -13.29 13.25
CA GLU A 213 34.79 -12.51 14.38
C GLU A 213 35.02 -11.05 13.97
N ASP A 214 35.64 -10.80 12.81
CA ASP A 214 35.92 -9.45 12.30
C ASP A 214 34.64 -8.67 11.99
N ARG A 215 33.56 -9.35 11.56
CA ARG A 215 32.25 -8.74 11.26
C ARG A 215 31.42 -8.47 12.52
N LEU A 216 31.69 -9.16 13.63
CA LEU A 216 30.87 -9.10 14.83
C LEU A 216 30.81 -7.69 15.47
N PRO A 217 31.91 -6.95 15.66
CA PRO A 217 31.86 -5.59 16.19
C PRO A 217 31.01 -4.66 15.32
N ALA A 218 31.16 -4.74 13.99
CA ALA A 218 30.39 -3.91 13.07
C ALA A 218 28.89 -4.27 13.10
N ALA A 219 28.55 -5.55 13.21
CA ALA A 219 27.17 -6.00 13.37
C ALA A 219 26.54 -5.49 14.68
N LYS A 220 27.28 -5.53 15.80
CA LYS A 220 26.84 -4.98 17.09
C LYS A 220 26.63 -3.47 17.02
N ALA A 221 27.58 -2.73 16.45
CA ALA A 221 27.47 -1.28 16.29
C ALA A 221 26.27 -0.90 15.41
N LYS A 222 26.05 -1.64 14.31
CA LYS A 222 24.89 -1.44 13.44
C LYS A 222 23.57 -1.66 14.17
N PHE A 223 23.46 -2.74 14.95
CA PHE A 223 22.25 -3.02 15.73
C PHE A 223 21.92 -1.89 16.72
N VAL A 224 22.92 -1.41 17.47
CA VAL A 224 22.74 -0.30 18.42
C VAL A 224 22.30 0.96 17.69
N ALA A 225 22.96 1.32 16.58
CA ALA A 225 22.60 2.51 15.80
C ALA A 225 21.18 2.43 15.22
N GLU A 226 20.74 1.26 14.75
CA GLU A 226 19.37 1.04 14.27
C GLU A 226 18.34 1.17 15.40
N ARG A 227 18.67 0.68 16.60
CA ARG A 227 17.83 0.81 17.79
C ARG A 227 17.67 2.25 18.24
N GLU A 228 18.77 2.98 18.39
CA GLU A 228 18.77 4.41 18.75
C GLU A 228 18.03 5.26 17.70
N ALA A 229 18.23 4.97 16.40
CA ALA A 229 17.52 5.66 15.33
C ALA A 229 16.00 5.40 15.39
N THR A 230 15.58 4.19 15.77
CA THR A 230 14.17 3.84 15.94
C THR A 230 13.56 4.58 17.13
N GLU A 231 14.22 4.54 18.29
CA GLU A 231 13.78 5.25 19.50
C GLU A 231 13.70 6.77 19.27
N LYS A 232 14.68 7.35 18.56
CA LYS A 232 14.67 8.76 18.20
C LYS A 232 13.48 9.10 17.30
N ARG A 233 13.15 8.27 16.30
CA ARG A 233 11.99 8.47 15.42
C ARG A 233 10.68 8.38 16.21
N GLU A 234 10.57 7.43 17.14
CA GLU A 234 9.40 7.29 18.01
C GLU A 234 9.23 8.51 18.92
N LEU A 235 10.32 8.99 19.53
CA LEU A 235 10.31 10.20 20.35
C LEU A 235 9.95 11.45 19.54
N GLU A 236 10.48 11.60 18.32
CA GLU A 236 10.13 12.70 17.42
C GLU A 236 8.66 12.66 17.03
N LYS A 237 8.12 11.46 16.75
CA LYS A 237 6.69 11.25 16.47
C LYS A 237 5.83 11.62 17.68
N PHE A 238 6.21 11.16 18.88
CA PHE A 238 5.51 11.50 20.12
C PHE A 238 5.48 13.01 20.37
N ARG A 239 6.63 13.69 20.24
CA ARG A 239 6.73 15.15 20.36
C ARG A 239 5.90 15.89 19.31
N TYR A 240 5.83 15.36 18.09
CA TYR A 240 5.01 15.92 17.03
C TYR A 240 3.51 15.80 17.34
N GLU A 241 3.06 14.63 17.82
CA GLU A 241 1.68 14.38 18.23
C GLU A 241 1.27 15.22 19.45
N GLU A 242 2.11 15.27 20.49
CA GLU A 242 1.89 16.11 21.67
C GLU A 242 1.78 17.61 21.28
N ASN A 243 2.68 18.10 20.41
CA ASN A 243 2.58 19.46 19.90
C ASN A 243 1.31 19.67 19.07
N LYS A 244 0.88 18.67 18.29
CA LYS A 244 -0.36 18.75 17.50
C LYS A 244 -1.56 18.91 18.42
N GLU A 245 -1.65 18.09 19.46
CA GLU A 245 -2.73 18.12 20.43
C GLU A 245 -2.77 19.42 21.22
N ARG A 246 -1.63 19.86 21.76
CA ARG A 246 -1.50 21.17 22.45
C ARG A 246 -1.96 22.33 21.57
N GLN A 247 -1.61 22.32 20.28
CA GLN A 247 -2.08 23.36 19.36
C GLN A 247 -3.60 23.24 19.10
N ARG A 248 -4.15 22.03 18.97
CA ARG A 248 -5.60 21.83 18.82
C ARG A 248 -6.35 22.35 20.04
N GLU A 249 -5.90 22.05 21.25
CA GLU A 249 -6.52 22.55 22.48
C GLU A 249 -6.50 24.08 22.56
N LEU A 250 -5.35 24.69 22.27
CA LEU A 250 -5.18 26.15 22.31
C LEU A 250 -6.18 26.89 21.39
N TYR A 251 -6.49 26.33 20.22
CA TYR A 251 -7.37 26.97 19.23
C TYR A 251 -8.78 26.37 19.18
N ALA A 252 -9.10 25.33 19.96
CA ALA A 252 -10.39 24.65 19.93
C ALA A 252 -11.59 25.62 20.08
N PRO A 253 -11.58 26.60 21.01
CA PRO A 253 -12.72 27.53 21.15
C PRO A 253 -12.94 28.44 19.94
N ASP A 254 -11.88 28.79 19.22
CA ASP A 254 -11.95 29.63 18.03
C ASP A 254 -12.41 28.81 16.82
N VAL A 255 -11.91 27.57 16.69
CA VAL A 255 -12.28 26.64 15.63
C VAL A 255 -13.75 26.23 15.74
N GLU A 256 -14.24 25.98 16.95
CA GLU A 256 -15.66 25.68 17.19
C GLU A 256 -16.57 26.82 16.73
N LYS A 257 -16.19 28.08 17.04
CA LYS A 257 -16.91 29.26 16.55
C LYS A 257 -16.86 29.35 15.03
N ALA A 258 -15.73 29.05 14.40
CA ALA A 258 -15.60 29.04 12.94
C ALA A 258 -16.56 28.02 12.31
N PHE A 259 -16.70 26.83 12.91
CA PHE A 259 -17.65 25.81 12.49
C PHE A 259 -19.11 26.25 12.64
N ARG A 260 -19.50 26.81 13.79
CA ARG A 260 -20.85 27.34 14.00
C ARG A 260 -21.24 28.35 12.91
N MET A 261 -20.27 29.17 12.48
CA MET A 261 -20.46 30.15 11.41
C MET A 261 -20.50 29.56 9.99
N GLN A 262 -20.39 28.24 9.82
CA GLN A 262 -20.72 27.59 8.54
C GLN A 262 -22.24 27.51 8.30
N SER A 263 -23.06 27.54 9.37
CA SER A 263 -24.52 27.57 9.26
C SER A 263 -25.02 28.90 8.70
N GLU A 264 -25.86 28.85 7.67
CA GLU A 264 -26.51 30.03 7.09
C GLU A 264 -27.45 30.72 8.10
N GLU A 265 -28.09 29.96 8.98
CA GLU A 265 -28.95 30.49 10.04
C GLU A 265 -28.12 31.34 11.02
N ALA A 266 -26.98 30.82 11.47
CA ALA A 266 -26.08 31.54 12.38
C ALA A 266 -25.54 32.82 11.72
N GLN A 267 -25.16 32.74 10.45
CA GLN A 267 -24.76 33.92 9.68
C GLN A 267 -25.91 34.93 9.57
N THR A 268 -27.13 34.49 9.26
CA THR A 268 -28.29 35.37 9.07
C THR A 268 -28.66 36.11 10.36
N LYS A 269 -28.70 35.40 11.49
CA LYS A 269 -28.92 36.01 12.82
C LYS A 269 -27.87 37.07 13.14
N LEU A 270 -26.59 36.78 12.89
CA LEU A 270 -25.51 37.76 13.10
C LEU A 270 -25.67 38.97 12.19
N HIS A 271 -26.06 38.77 10.93
CA HIS A 271 -26.29 39.87 9.99
C HIS A 271 -27.45 40.77 10.41
N GLN A 272 -28.57 40.20 10.84
CA GLN A 272 -29.71 40.97 11.36
C GLN A 272 -29.30 41.82 12.56
N GLN A 273 -28.57 41.24 13.52
CA GLN A 273 -28.03 41.98 14.67
C GLN A 273 -27.08 43.10 14.25
N MET A 274 -26.22 42.84 13.26
CA MET A 274 -25.31 43.86 12.73
C MET A 274 -26.06 44.96 11.98
N GLU A 275 -27.10 44.62 11.22
CA GLU A 275 -27.94 45.55 10.47
C GLU A 275 -28.67 46.50 11.42
N GLU A 276 -29.37 45.97 12.43
CA GLU A 276 -30.05 46.77 13.46
C GLU A 276 -29.08 47.74 14.14
N LYS A 277 -27.91 47.22 14.56
CA LYS A 277 -26.88 48.02 15.24
C LYS A 277 -26.27 49.09 14.32
N CYS A 278 -26.08 48.77 13.05
CA CYS A 278 -25.44 49.65 12.08
C CYS A 278 -26.44 50.57 11.34
N ALA A 279 -27.75 50.38 11.49
CA ALA A 279 -28.76 51.10 10.75
C ALA A 279 -28.62 52.64 10.81
N PRO A 280 -28.33 53.26 11.96
CA PRO A 280 -28.10 54.71 12.01
C PRO A 280 -26.88 55.14 11.18
N ALA A 281 -25.76 54.41 11.29
CA ALA A 281 -24.54 54.69 10.55
C ALA A 281 -24.73 54.47 9.04
N ILE A 282 -25.49 53.44 8.64
CA ILE A 282 -25.84 53.18 7.23
C ILE A 282 -26.65 54.35 6.68
N ARG A 283 -27.70 54.82 7.40
CA ARG A 283 -28.51 55.97 6.97
C ARG A 283 -27.69 57.24 6.85
N GLN A 284 -26.84 57.51 7.83
CA GLN A 284 -25.95 58.67 7.83
C GLN A 284 -24.99 58.64 6.62
N GLU A 285 -24.38 57.48 6.37
CA GLU A 285 -23.43 57.32 5.28
C GLU A 285 -24.10 57.39 3.90
N LEU A 286 -25.30 56.82 3.77
CA LEU A 286 -26.13 56.94 2.57
C LEU A 286 -26.47 58.41 2.27
N ALA A 287 -26.92 59.17 3.27
CA ALA A 287 -27.22 60.58 3.11
C ALA A 287 -25.99 61.38 2.68
N ARG A 288 -24.82 61.08 3.27
CA ARG A 288 -23.54 61.70 2.91
C ARG A 288 -23.12 61.40 1.47
N LEU A 289 -23.20 60.13 1.05
CA LEU A 289 -22.85 59.71 -0.31
C LEU A 289 -23.83 60.25 -1.35
N HIS A 290 -25.12 60.35 -1.02
CA HIS A 290 -26.10 61.02 -1.88
C HIS A 290 -25.78 62.51 -2.03
N ALA A 291 -25.48 63.21 -0.93
CA ALA A 291 -25.07 64.63 -0.98
C ALA A 291 -23.78 64.85 -1.80
N ALA A 292 -22.86 63.88 -1.80
CA ALA A 292 -21.67 63.88 -2.64
C ALA A 292 -21.92 63.49 -4.11
N GLY A 293 -23.16 63.13 -4.48
CA GLY A 293 -23.51 62.69 -5.84
C GLY A 293 -23.05 61.26 -6.19
N HIS A 294 -22.69 60.47 -5.17
CA HIS A 294 -22.15 59.11 -5.34
C HIS A 294 -23.24 58.02 -5.31
N ALA A 295 -24.45 58.35 -4.84
CA ALA A 295 -25.58 57.44 -4.71
C ALA A 295 -26.91 58.13 -5.05
N LEU A 296 -27.94 57.35 -5.36
CA LEU A 296 -29.31 57.84 -5.50
C LEU A 296 -29.97 58.01 -4.12
N PRO A 297 -31.02 58.86 -3.98
CA PRO A 297 -31.81 58.94 -2.75
C PRO A 297 -32.28 57.55 -2.30
N ASP A 298 -32.11 57.26 -1.01
CA ASP A 298 -32.53 56.03 -0.35
C ASP A 298 -32.03 54.72 -1.01
N ARG A 299 -30.95 54.78 -1.80
CA ARG A 299 -30.35 53.62 -2.45
C ARG A 299 -28.85 53.53 -2.16
N LEU A 300 -28.40 52.30 -1.94
CA LEU A 300 -26.98 51.98 -1.82
C LEU A 300 -26.24 52.28 -3.14
N PRO A 301 -24.98 52.76 -3.07
CA PRO A 301 -24.13 52.89 -4.25
C PRO A 301 -24.05 51.59 -5.04
N PHE A 302 -24.03 51.69 -6.36
CA PHE A 302 -23.97 50.52 -7.23
C PHE A 302 -22.67 49.73 -7.00
N GLY A 303 -22.79 48.44 -6.70
CA GLY A 303 -21.66 47.61 -6.25
C GLY A 303 -21.53 47.46 -4.74
N THR A 304 -22.50 47.94 -3.95
CA THR A 304 -22.55 47.74 -2.49
C THR A 304 -23.84 47.03 -2.08
N GLY A 305 -23.91 46.59 -0.82
CA GLY A 305 -25.06 45.87 -0.29
C GLY A 305 -25.12 44.40 -0.72
N VAL A 306 -23.99 43.81 -1.08
CA VAL A 306 -23.92 42.43 -1.59
C VAL A 306 -23.40 41.50 -0.49
N ARG A 307 -24.14 40.43 -0.19
CA ARG A 307 -23.70 39.36 0.70
C ARG A 307 -22.56 38.57 0.05
N LEU A 308 -21.50 38.32 0.81
CA LEU A 308 -20.34 37.55 0.35
C LEU A 308 -19.95 36.48 1.36
N LYS A 309 -19.35 35.39 0.90
CA LYS A 309 -18.91 34.32 1.81
C LYS A 309 -17.85 34.84 2.78
N GLY A 310 -18.21 34.94 4.05
CA GLY A 310 -17.35 35.43 5.13
C GLY A 310 -17.39 36.94 5.35
N ASP A 311 -18.35 37.66 4.76
CA ASP A 311 -18.60 39.09 5.01
C ASP A 311 -18.73 39.45 6.49
N TRP A 312 -19.32 38.57 7.29
CA TRP A 312 -19.50 38.70 8.72
C TRP A 312 -18.22 38.82 9.56
N ILE A 313 -17.03 38.55 9.00
CA ILE A 313 -15.76 38.68 9.74
C ILE A 313 -15.39 40.13 10.05
N VAL A 314 -15.97 41.10 9.31
CA VAL A 314 -15.83 42.53 9.58
C VAL A 314 -16.76 42.91 10.73
N ARG A 315 -16.33 43.77 11.65
CA ARG A 315 -17.13 44.13 12.85
C ARG A 315 -18.34 45.05 12.58
N CYS A 316 -18.67 45.30 11.32
CA CYS A 316 -19.79 46.12 10.90
C CYS A 316 -20.59 45.44 9.80
N HIS A 317 -21.83 45.88 9.58
CA HIS A 317 -22.66 45.41 8.49
C HIS A 317 -21.97 45.60 7.13
N TYR A 318 -22.18 44.67 6.20
CA TYR A 318 -21.41 44.63 4.95
C TYR A 318 -21.58 45.85 4.07
N SER A 319 -22.76 46.47 4.08
CA SER A 319 -23.01 47.71 3.34
C SER A 319 -22.04 48.83 3.74
N LEU A 320 -21.69 48.96 5.03
CA LEU A 320 -20.81 50.04 5.50
C LEU A 320 -19.38 49.90 4.98
N TRP A 321 -18.77 48.72 5.15
CA TRP A 321 -17.39 48.54 4.70
C TRP A 321 -17.32 48.51 3.17
N GLN A 322 -18.35 48.02 2.47
CA GLN A 322 -18.41 48.08 1.00
C GLN A 322 -18.52 49.52 0.49
N MET A 323 -19.38 50.36 1.09
CA MET A 323 -19.44 51.79 0.76
C MET A 323 -18.11 52.50 1.00
N PHE A 324 -17.45 52.21 2.12
CA PHE A 324 -16.11 52.73 2.40
C PHE A 324 -15.08 52.30 1.35
N VAL A 325 -15.05 51.01 0.98
CA VAL A 325 -14.11 50.52 -0.03
C VAL A 325 -14.38 51.17 -1.38
N LEU A 326 -15.66 51.23 -1.80
CA LEU A 326 -16.06 51.82 -3.06
C LEU A 326 -15.69 53.31 -3.11
N GLU A 327 -15.95 54.07 -2.06
CA GLU A 327 -15.63 55.48 -2.04
C GLU A 327 -14.11 55.73 -1.99
N HIS A 328 -13.41 55.06 -1.09
CA HIS A 328 -11.99 55.31 -0.83
C HIS A 328 -11.08 54.81 -1.94
N PHE A 329 -11.39 53.67 -2.56
CA PHE A 329 -10.51 53.05 -3.56
C PHE A 329 -11.01 53.18 -5.01
N ILE A 330 -12.26 53.56 -5.23
CA ILE A 330 -12.83 53.61 -6.59
C ILE A 330 -13.32 55.01 -6.91
N ILE A 331 -14.31 55.55 -6.19
CA ILE A 331 -14.97 56.82 -6.56
C ILE A 331 -13.99 57.99 -6.50
N ASN A 332 -13.23 58.11 -5.41
CA ASN A 332 -12.30 59.22 -5.20
C ASN A 332 -10.93 59.01 -5.87
N VAL A 333 -10.79 57.97 -6.70
CA VAL A 333 -9.53 57.60 -7.35
C VAL A 333 -9.68 57.71 -8.87
N PRO A 334 -8.71 58.27 -9.60
CA PRO A 334 -8.81 58.40 -11.06
C PRO A 334 -8.79 57.02 -11.76
N VAL A 335 -9.53 56.93 -12.87
CA VAL A 335 -9.50 55.77 -13.78
C VAL A 335 -8.06 55.48 -14.24
N GLY A 336 -7.73 54.21 -14.38
CA GLY A 336 -6.38 53.74 -14.73
C GLY A 336 -5.47 53.49 -13.52
N HIS A 337 -5.83 53.93 -12.31
CA HIS A 337 -5.06 53.60 -11.11
C HIS A 337 -5.19 52.13 -10.73
N HIS A 338 -4.13 51.62 -10.10
CA HIS A 338 -4.07 50.25 -9.61
C HIS A 338 -4.29 50.20 -8.10
N LEU A 339 -5.05 49.21 -7.63
CA LEU A 339 -5.13 48.85 -6.22
C LEU A 339 -4.80 47.38 -6.00
N THR A 340 -4.39 47.05 -4.77
CA THR A 340 -4.07 45.68 -4.35
C THR A 340 -5.04 45.23 -3.27
N VAL A 341 -5.31 43.92 -3.22
CA VAL A 341 -6.15 43.32 -2.17
C VAL A 341 -5.64 43.66 -0.76
N ARG A 342 -4.31 43.67 -0.58
CA ARG A 342 -3.68 43.97 0.70
C ARG A 342 -4.00 45.39 1.19
N ALA A 343 -3.92 46.39 0.31
CA ALA A 343 -4.24 47.78 0.67
C ALA A 343 -5.70 47.91 1.16
N VAL A 344 -6.63 47.21 0.50
CA VAL A 344 -8.05 47.19 0.91
C VAL A 344 -8.24 46.50 2.27
N VAL A 345 -7.59 45.35 2.48
CA VAL A 345 -7.60 44.65 3.78
C VAL A 345 -7.10 45.55 4.90
N ASP A 346 -5.98 46.24 4.69
CA ASP A 346 -5.36 47.09 5.71
C ASP A 346 -6.23 48.32 6.03
N ALA A 347 -6.87 48.92 5.02
CA ALA A 347 -7.81 50.03 5.21
C ALA A 347 -9.08 49.61 5.96
N VAL A 348 -9.71 48.49 5.59
CA VAL A 348 -10.89 47.97 6.30
C VAL A 348 -10.54 47.54 7.73
N ARG A 349 -9.35 46.94 7.94
CA ARG A 349 -8.82 46.62 9.27
C ARG A 349 -8.69 47.86 10.14
N SER A 350 -8.11 48.93 9.59
CA SER A 350 -7.90 50.19 10.30
C SER A 350 -9.22 50.88 10.66
N ARG A 351 -10.18 50.90 9.72
CA ARG A 351 -11.44 51.63 9.90
C ARG A 351 -12.47 50.90 10.75
N PHE A 352 -12.66 49.60 10.54
CA PHE A 352 -13.75 48.82 11.15
C PHE A 352 -13.25 47.67 12.03
N GLY A 353 -12.09 47.11 11.69
CA GLY A 353 -11.52 45.95 12.37
C GLY A 353 -12.24 44.63 12.05
N TYR A 354 -11.54 43.52 12.32
CA TYR A 354 -12.05 42.17 12.16
C TYR A 354 -12.36 41.52 13.51
N ILE A 355 -13.27 40.54 13.51
CA ILE A 355 -13.58 39.72 14.68
C ILE A 355 -12.29 39.04 15.20
N LYS A 356 -11.93 39.32 16.46
CA LYS A 356 -10.60 38.98 17.04
C LYS A 356 -10.23 37.51 16.87
N TRP A 357 -11.14 36.60 17.19
CA TRP A 357 -10.86 35.16 17.14
C TRP A 357 -10.69 34.65 15.69
N MET A 358 -11.48 35.15 14.74
CA MET A 358 -11.32 34.78 13.33
C MET A 358 -10.03 35.36 12.75
N ASP A 359 -9.66 36.59 13.13
CA ASP A 359 -8.41 37.21 12.68
C ASP A 359 -7.17 36.44 13.18
N ARG A 360 -7.19 35.91 14.42
CA ARG A 360 -6.16 34.98 14.92
C ARG A 360 -6.05 33.73 14.05
N LEU A 361 -7.17 33.05 13.78
CA LEU A 361 -7.19 31.85 12.93
C LEU A 361 -6.72 32.14 11.50
N ALA A 362 -7.12 33.28 10.92
CA ALA A 362 -6.70 33.70 9.59
C ALA A 362 -5.19 33.97 9.52
N THR A 363 -4.64 34.63 10.55
CA THR A 363 -3.19 34.89 10.68
C THR A 363 -2.42 33.58 10.78
N MET A 364 -2.87 32.68 11.67
CA MET A 364 -2.29 31.35 11.83
C MET A 364 -2.31 30.55 10.52
N LYS A 365 -3.43 30.57 9.79
CA LYS A 365 -3.55 29.90 8.48
C LYS A 365 -2.57 30.46 7.46
N LEU A 366 -2.38 31.78 7.42
CA LEU A 366 -1.42 32.43 6.54
C LEU A 366 0.03 32.04 6.88
N GLU A 367 0.38 32.04 8.17
CA GLU A 367 1.70 31.60 8.63
C GLU A 367 1.95 30.12 8.33
N GLY A 368 0.95 29.27 8.53
CA GLY A 368 0.98 27.85 8.17
C GLY A 368 1.29 27.63 6.70
N LYS A 369 0.57 28.33 5.79
CA LYS A 369 0.85 28.27 4.34
C LYS A 369 2.27 28.73 3.99
N LYS A 370 2.76 29.82 4.59
CA LYS A 370 4.13 30.30 4.39
C LYS A 370 5.18 29.27 4.83
N LYS A 371 5.00 28.66 6.01
CA LYS A 371 5.88 27.61 6.53
C LYS A 371 5.82 26.35 5.67
N GLY A 372 4.63 25.94 5.24
CA GLY A 372 4.43 24.76 4.41
C GLY A 372 5.07 24.88 3.03
N ARG A 373 4.92 26.03 2.36
CA ARG A 373 5.59 26.31 1.08
C ARG A 373 7.11 26.27 1.19
N LYS A 374 7.68 26.83 2.26
CA LYS A 374 9.14 26.79 2.50
C LYS A 374 9.67 25.37 2.74
N ARG A 375 8.84 24.48 3.28
CA ARG A 375 9.21 23.11 3.65
C ARG A 375 8.78 22.05 2.64
N GLY A 376 8.08 22.42 1.57
CA GLY A 376 7.55 21.49 0.57
C GLY A 376 6.53 20.49 1.13
N THR A 377 5.76 20.88 2.15
CA THR A 377 4.84 19.96 2.85
C THR A 377 3.40 20.03 2.33
N TRP A 378 2.64 18.94 2.52
CA TRP A 378 1.26 18.79 2.06
C TRP A 378 0.29 19.90 2.54
N TYR A 379 0.55 20.52 3.70
CA TYR A 379 -0.30 21.60 4.23
C TYR A 379 -0.01 23.00 3.62
N ALA A 380 0.87 23.09 2.63
CA ALA A 380 1.15 24.33 1.90
C ALA A 380 -0.12 24.94 1.26
N ASP A 381 -1.06 24.08 0.84
CA ASP A 381 -2.28 24.48 0.14
C ASP A 381 -3.51 24.57 1.06
N THR A 382 -3.63 23.67 2.03
CA THR A 382 -4.75 23.61 2.99
C THR A 382 -4.62 24.65 4.10
N GLY A 383 -3.41 24.84 4.65
CA GLY A 383 -3.09 25.88 5.63
C GLY A 383 -2.51 25.36 6.95
N VAL A 384 -3.37 25.08 7.93
CA VAL A 384 -2.97 24.75 9.31
C VAL A 384 -2.85 23.24 9.46
N TRP A 385 -1.63 22.76 9.74
CA TRP A 385 -1.26 21.34 9.73
C TRP A 385 -1.92 20.47 10.82
N PHE A 386 -2.35 21.07 11.94
CA PHE A 386 -2.99 20.37 13.05
C PHE A 386 -4.53 20.39 12.98
N LEU A 387 -5.09 21.03 11.96
CA LEU A 387 -6.52 21.09 11.70
C LEU A 387 -6.91 20.16 10.54
N SER A 388 -8.13 19.64 10.58
CA SER A 388 -8.74 18.90 9.48
C SER A 388 -8.96 19.80 8.26
N GLU A 389 -9.32 19.20 7.13
CA GLU A 389 -9.63 19.97 5.93
C GLU A 389 -10.88 20.85 6.12
N SER A 390 -11.95 20.29 6.71
CA SER A 390 -13.18 21.04 6.99
C SER A 390 -12.95 22.18 7.99
N GLU A 391 -12.14 21.95 9.03
CA GLU A 391 -11.69 22.98 9.98
C GLU A 391 -10.94 24.10 9.25
N ASN A 392 -10.00 23.74 8.37
CA ASN A 392 -9.28 24.72 7.56
C ASN A 392 -10.23 25.52 6.66
N GLN A 393 -11.21 24.88 6.02
CA GLN A 393 -12.18 25.55 5.15
C GLN A 393 -13.13 26.50 5.92
N ALA A 394 -13.41 26.22 7.20
CA ALA A 394 -14.20 27.09 8.07
C ALA A 394 -13.52 28.46 8.30
N ILE A 395 -12.19 28.50 8.35
CA ILE A 395 -11.41 29.73 8.56
C ILE A 395 -11.54 30.67 7.34
N LYS A 396 -12.25 31.79 7.54
CA LYS A 396 -12.41 32.86 6.54
C LYS A 396 -11.32 33.91 6.74
N THR A 397 -10.62 34.23 5.66
CA THR A 397 -9.52 35.22 5.72
C THR A 397 -9.98 36.57 5.16
N PRO A 398 -9.60 37.69 5.79
CA PRO A 398 -9.85 39.02 5.25
C PRO A 398 -9.41 39.20 3.81
N TYR A 399 -8.24 38.65 3.45
CA TYR A 399 -7.71 38.70 2.09
C TYR A 399 -8.68 38.07 1.08
N PHE A 400 -9.20 36.88 1.38
CA PHE A 400 -10.12 36.20 0.47
C PHE A 400 -11.50 36.89 0.40
N LEU A 401 -11.97 37.49 1.50
CA LEU A 401 -13.19 38.29 1.47
C LEU A 401 -13.03 39.51 0.54
N MET A 402 -11.95 40.27 0.70
CA MET A 402 -11.70 41.46 -0.12
C MET A 402 -11.46 41.09 -1.58
N LEU A 403 -10.74 39.99 -1.85
CA LEU A 403 -10.55 39.49 -3.21
C LEU A 403 -11.89 39.14 -3.88
N GLN A 404 -12.78 38.43 -3.19
CA GLN A 404 -14.12 38.14 -3.70
C GLN A 404 -14.90 39.41 -4.03
N TYR A 405 -14.84 40.41 -3.15
CA TYR A 405 -15.53 41.68 -3.38
C TYR A 405 -14.98 42.42 -4.60
N LEU A 406 -13.66 42.56 -4.72
CA LEU A 406 -13.04 43.25 -5.86
C LEU A 406 -13.31 42.53 -7.18
N ARG A 407 -13.28 41.19 -7.21
CA ARG A 407 -13.68 40.42 -8.39
C ARG A 407 -15.12 40.63 -8.76
N ARG A 408 -16.02 40.68 -7.76
CA ARG A 408 -17.43 41.00 -8.00
C ARG A 408 -17.60 42.36 -8.67
N LEU A 409 -16.78 43.36 -8.33
CA LEU A 409 -16.80 44.68 -8.98
C LEU A 409 -16.20 44.69 -10.40
N CYS A 410 -15.48 43.64 -10.80
CA CYS A 410 -15.04 43.44 -12.17
C CYS A 410 -16.18 42.91 -13.06
N ASP A 411 -16.99 42.01 -12.51
CA ASP A 411 -18.05 41.33 -13.26
C ASP A 411 -19.17 42.30 -13.69
N TRP A 412 -19.83 41.96 -14.81
CA TRP A 412 -21.13 42.56 -15.15
C TRP A 412 -22.15 42.23 -14.04
N PRO A 413 -22.94 43.21 -13.56
CA PRO A 413 -23.24 44.49 -14.17
C PRO A 413 -22.41 45.69 -13.69
N TYR A 414 -21.44 45.48 -12.77
CA TYR A 414 -20.72 46.60 -12.15
C TYR A 414 -19.63 47.16 -13.06
N SER A 415 -18.74 46.30 -13.57
CA SER A 415 -17.68 46.69 -14.52
C SER A 415 -16.94 47.97 -14.10
N LEU A 416 -16.58 48.05 -12.81
CA LEU A 416 -15.84 49.17 -12.20
C LEU A 416 -14.35 48.93 -12.21
N LEU A 417 -13.95 47.66 -12.12
CA LEU A 417 -12.56 47.21 -12.08
C LEU A 417 -12.26 46.23 -13.21
N THR A 418 -10.98 46.03 -13.48
CA THR A 418 -10.49 44.88 -14.26
C THR A 418 -9.27 44.26 -13.55
N GLU A 419 -9.17 42.94 -13.55
CA GLU A 419 -8.06 42.21 -12.93
C GLU A 419 -6.89 42.17 -13.93
N THR A 420 -5.71 42.64 -13.50
CA THR A 420 -4.50 42.77 -14.36
C THR A 420 -3.33 41.97 -13.81
N GLY A 421 -2.66 41.17 -14.67
CA GLY A 421 -1.47 40.38 -14.34
C GLY A 421 -1.75 39.06 -13.61
N GLU A 422 -0.72 38.48 -12.97
CA GLU A 422 -0.77 37.22 -12.19
C GLU A 422 -1.59 37.36 -10.88
N GLY A 423 -2.87 37.70 -11.00
CA GLY A 423 -3.94 37.25 -10.10
C GLY A 423 -4.34 38.10 -8.89
N TYR A 424 -3.75 39.29 -8.64
CA TYR A 424 -4.06 40.05 -7.40
C TYR A 424 -3.97 41.59 -7.49
N ARG A 425 -3.92 42.18 -8.69
CA ARG A 425 -3.90 43.64 -8.90
C ARG A 425 -5.11 44.05 -9.74
N PHE A 426 -5.81 45.09 -9.31
CA PHE A 426 -7.02 45.58 -9.97
C PHE A 426 -6.79 46.98 -10.51
N THR A 427 -7.27 47.23 -11.72
CA THR A 427 -7.22 48.55 -12.36
C THR A 427 -8.62 49.12 -12.43
N ILE A 428 -8.77 50.39 -12.06
CA ILE A 428 -10.07 51.07 -12.10
C ILE A 428 -10.39 51.40 -13.55
N ILE A 429 -11.49 50.86 -14.07
CA ILE A 429 -11.99 51.16 -15.43
C ILE A 429 -13.16 52.14 -15.41
N SER A 430 -13.85 52.28 -14.27
CA SER A 430 -14.84 53.31 -14.04
C SER A 430 -14.88 53.66 -12.55
N ASN A 431 -14.79 54.96 -12.26
CA ASN A 431 -14.96 55.51 -10.91
C ASN A 431 -16.34 56.18 -10.73
N ARG A 432 -17.29 55.91 -11.63
CA ARG A 432 -18.65 56.47 -11.59
C ARG A 432 -19.70 55.36 -11.45
N PRO A 433 -19.90 54.79 -10.25
CA PRO A 433 -20.88 53.74 -10.01
C PRO A 433 -22.31 54.11 -10.42
N HIS A 434 -22.71 55.37 -10.20
CA HIS A 434 -24.03 55.84 -10.61
C HIS A 434 -24.23 55.82 -12.13
N ALA A 435 -23.22 56.23 -12.92
CA ALA A 435 -23.29 56.17 -14.38
C ALA A 435 -23.41 54.72 -14.87
N ARG A 436 -22.64 53.80 -14.28
CA ARG A 436 -22.73 52.36 -14.57
C ARG A 436 -24.10 51.78 -14.25
N TYR A 437 -24.72 52.23 -13.15
CA TYR A 437 -26.08 51.82 -12.82
C TYR A 437 -27.09 52.20 -13.91
N LEU A 438 -27.02 53.44 -14.43
CA LEU A 438 -27.90 53.90 -15.50
C LEU A 438 -27.65 53.15 -16.82
N GLU A 439 -26.39 52.88 -17.16
CA GLU A 439 -26.02 52.05 -18.32
C GLU A 439 -26.62 50.64 -18.20
N TYR A 440 -26.51 50.03 -17.02
CA TYR A 440 -27.07 48.72 -16.71
C TYR A 440 -28.61 48.71 -16.85
N GLN A 441 -29.31 49.69 -16.25
CA GLN A 441 -30.76 49.80 -16.40
C GLN A 441 -31.19 49.99 -17.85
N GLY A 442 -30.47 50.80 -18.63
CA GLY A 442 -30.73 50.97 -20.05
C GLY A 442 -30.47 49.69 -20.85
N ALA A 443 -29.45 48.91 -20.49
CA ALA A 443 -29.18 47.61 -21.11
C ALA A 443 -30.28 46.59 -20.77
N GLU A 444 -30.75 46.53 -19.53
CA GLU A 444 -31.88 45.67 -19.15
C GLU A 444 -33.18 46.05 -19.85
N ALA A 445 -33.50 47.35 -19.93
CA ALA A 445 -34.68 47.81 -20.64
C ALA A 445 -34.64 47.42 -22.13
N ARG A 446 -33.49 47.58 -22.79
CA ARG A 446 -33.29 47.13 -24.19
C ARG A 446 -33.43 45.61 -24.32
N ALA A 447 -32.83 44.85 -23.42
CA ALA A 447 -32.94 43.39 -23.41
C ALA A 447 -34.39 42.94 -23.20
N GLU A 448 -35.15 43.59 -22.32
CA GLU A 448 -36.56 43.29 -22.09
C GLU A 448 -37.41 43.63 -23.31
N GLN A 449 -37.20 44.80 -23.93
CA GLN A 449 -37.86 45.17 -25.18
C GLN A 449 -37.56 44.17 -26.30
N GLN A 450 -36.33 43.65 -26.41
CA GLN A 450 -35.99 42.60 -27.36
C GLN A 450 -36.70 41.27 -27.05
N ARG A 451 -36.78 40.89 -25.76
CA ARG A 451 -37.54 39.70 -25.33
C ARG A 451 -39.03 39.83 -25.66
N GLU A 452 -39.63 40.99 -25.39
CA GLU A 452 -41.03 41.27 -25.73
C GLU A 452 -41.28 41.33 -27.24
N ALA A 453 -40.40 41.98 -28.00
CA ALA A 453 -40.49 42.02 -29.46
C ALA A 453 -40.39 40.62 -30.07
N ARG A 454 -39.49 39.78 -29.54
CA ARG A 454 -39.36 38.38 -29.94
C ARG A 454 -40.63 37.58 -29.60
N ARG A 455 -41.21 37.78 -28.40
CA ARG A 455 -42.50 37.16 -28.03
C ARG A 455 -43.63 37.58 -28.98
N ARG A 456 -43.71 38.86 -29.33
CA ARG A 456 -44.70 39.39 -30.28
C ARG A 456 -44.49 38.89 -31.71
N ALA A 457 -43.24 38.75 -32.15
CA ALA A 457 -42.91 38.18 -33.44
C ALA A 457 -43.34 36.71 -33.54
N ILE A 458 -43.01 35.89 -32.52
CA ILE A 458 -43.46 34.49 -32.41
C ILE A 458 -44.99 34.42 -32.44
N LYS A 459 -45.68 35.31 -31.72
CA LYS A 459 -47.16 35.36 -31.71
C LYS A 459 -47.75 35.70 -33.08
N ARG A 460 -47.19 36.69 -33.79
CA ARG A 460 -47.64 37.07 -35.15
C ARG A 460 -47.34 36.00 -36.19
N GLU A 461 -46.21 35.32 -36.07
CA GLU A 461 -45.83 34.20 -36.93
C GLU A 461 -46.77 33.00 -36.72
N ALA A 462 -47.23 32.76 -35.48
CA ALA A 462 -48.26 31.78 -35.18
C ALA A 462 -49.66 32.18 -35.71
N GLU A 463 -49.97 33.47 -35.78
CA GLU A 463 -51.27 34.01 -36.26
C GLU A 463 -51.40 34.02 -37.80
N MET A 464 -50.30 33.99 -38.58
CA MET A 464 -50.32 34.04 -40.06
C MET A 464 -50.50 32.67 -40.77
N ILE A 465 -50.72 31.57 -40.03
CA ILE A 465 -50.79 30.21 -40.58
C ILE A 465 -52.26 29.71 -40.64
N GLU A 466 -53.13 30.25 -41.48
CA GLU A 466 -54.49 29.67 -41.66
C GLU A 466 -54.42 28.44 -42.60
N THR A 467 -54.79 27.20 -42.23
CA THR A 467 -56.14 26.78 -41.80
C THR A 467 -56.20 25.41 -41.09
N GLN A 468 -55.09 24.77 -40.73
CA GLN A 468 -55.06 23.62 -39.79
C GLN A 468 -53.74 23.59 -38.99
N ASP A 469 -52.67 24.14 -39.56
CA ASP A 469 -51.36 24.24 -38.90
C ASP A 469 -51.28 25.34 -37.83
N ALA A 470 -51.99 26.49 -37.92
CA ALA A 470 -52.00 27.45 -36.80
C ALA A 470 -52.61 26.87 -35.53
N LYS A 471 -53.69 26.08 -35.64
CA LYS A 471 -54.25 25.41 -34.46
C LYS A 471 -53.27 24.39 -33.92
N ALA A 472 -52.61 23.61 -34.78
CA ALA A 472 -51.56 22.69 -34.36
C ALA A 472 -50.35 23.42 -33.73
N ILE A 473 -49.99 24.61 -34.20
CA ILE A 473 -48.90 25.43 -33.67
C ILE A 473 -49.29 26.11 -32.37
N LEU A 474 -50.52 26.64 -32.26
CA LEU A 474 -51.03 27.18 -30.99
C LEU A 474 -51.17 26.07 -29.95
N ASP A 475 -51.76 24.93 -30.32
CA ASP A 475 -51.87 23.75 -29.46
C ASP A 475 -50.47 23.23 -29.08
N LYS A 476 -49.48 23.30 -29.98
CA LYS A 476 -48.09 22.94 -29.71
C LYS A 476 -47.40 23.95 -28.80
N LEU A 477 -47.60 25.25 -28.98
CA LEU A 477 -47.04 26.30 -28.11
C LEU A 477 -47.70 26.27 -26.72
N GLU A 478 -49.00 26.02 -26.65
CA GLU A 478 -49.70 25.79 -25.39
C GLU A 478 -49.26 24.48 -24.74
N ALA A 479 -49.03 23.41 -25.51
CA ALA A 479 -48.48 22.16 -25.00
C ALA A 479 -47.04 22.34 -24.51
N GLU A 480 -46.19 23.06 -25.25
CA GLU A 480 -44.82 23.40 -24.87
C GLU A 480 -44.80 24.29 -23.61
N GLN A 481 -45.73 25.25 -23.50
CA GLN A 481 -45.87 26.06 -22.30
C GLN A 481 -46.38 25.23 -21.12
N ARG A 482 -47.39 24.39 -21.31
CA ARG A 482 -47.91 23.47 -20.28
C ARG A 482 -46.84 22.46 -19.87
N GLU A 483 -46.02 21.98 -20.79
CA GLU A 483 -44.89 21.08 -20.55
C GLU A 483 -43.77 21.82 -19.80
N ALA A 484 -43.43 23.05 -20.18
CA ALA A 484 -42.46 23.87 -19.48
C ALA A 484 -42.91 24.21 -18.05
N GLU A 485 -44.20 24.51 -17.87
CA GLU A 485 -44.78 24.74 -16.56
C GLU A 485 -44.87 23.44 -15.74
N ALA A 486 -45.24 22.31 -16.36
CA ALA A 486 -45.25 21.01 -15.70
C ALA A 486 -43.84 20.58 -15.31
N GLU A 487 -42.83 20.90 -16.12
CA GLU A 487 -41.42 20.64 -15.86
C GLU A 487 -40.89 21.53 -14.75
N ALA A 488 -41.24 22.82 -14.75
CA ALA A 488 -40.91 23.72 -13.65
C ALA A 488 -41.55 23.24 -12.33
N ARG A 489 -42.81 22.81 -12.37
CA ARG A 489 -43.50 22.19 -11.22
C ARG A 489 -42.81 20.90 -10.79
N ARG A 490 -42.46 20.00 -11.71
CA ARG A 490 -41.73 18.75 -11.43
C ARG A 490 -40.37 19.05 -10.80
N PHE A 491 -39.63 20.00 -11.36
CA PHE A 491 -38.30 20.39 -10.91
C PHE A 491 -38.35 20.95 -9.49
N ASN A 492 -39.23 21.93 -9.24
CA ASN A 492 -39.36 22.55 -7.93
C ASN A 492 -39.84 21.56 -6.86
N ARG A 493 -40.86 20.74 -7.17
CA ARG A 493 -41.35 19.70 -6.25
C ARG A 493 -40.27 18.68 -5.92
N ASN A 494 -39.55 18.17 -6.93
CA ASN A 494 -38.50 17.18 -6.70
C ASN A 494 -37.33 17.75 -5.90
N LEU A 495 -37.01 19.04 -6.09
CA LEU A 495 -35.99 19.74 -5.33
C LEU A 495 -36.41 19.86 -3.86
N GLU A 496 -37.65 20.28 -3.60
CA GLU A 496 -38.21 20.40 -2.26
C GLU A 496 -38.22 19.05 -1.52
N ILE A 497 -38.63 17.98 -2.19
CA ILE A 497 -38.60 16.62 -1.63
C ILE A 497 -37.17 16.15 -1.34
N ALA A 498 -36.23 16.40 -2.25
CA ALA A 498 -34.83 16.04 -2.06
C ALA A 498 -34.19 16.82 -0.90
N GLU A 499 -34.49 18.11 -0.77
CA GLU A 499 -34.07 18.92 0.39
C GLU A 499 -34.68 18.39 1.69
N GLY A 500 -35.95 18.00 1.68
CA GLY A 500 -36.61 17.40 2.85
C GLY A 500 -35.97 16.07 3.27
N LEU A 501 -35.60 15.22 2.31
CA LEU A 501 -34.88 13.96 2.58
C LEU A 501 -33.46 14.21 3.10
N TYR A 502 -32.75 15.19 2.53
CA TYR A 502 -31.42 15.59 2.97
C TYR A 502 -31.43 16.13 4.41
N ARG A 503 -32.39 17.00 4.75
CA ARG A 503 -32.57 17.53 6.13
C ARG A 503 -32.85 16.41 7.14
N ARG A 504 -33.53 15.34 6.72
CA ARG A 504 -33.83 14.16 7.56
C ARG A 504 -32.70 13.13 7.59
N GLY A 505 -31.60 13.35 6.86
CA GLY A 505 -30.42 12.48 6.88
C GLY A 505 -30.61 11.12 6.19
N VAL A 506 -31.53 11.05 5.22
CA VAL A 506 -31.79 9.80 4.49
C VAL A 506 -30.60 9.47 3.59
N SER A 507 -29.91 8.36 3.85
CA SER A 507 -28.69 7.96 3.14
C SER A 507 -28.91 6.90 2.06
N LYS A 508 -30.05 6.20 2.10
CA LYS A 508 -30.49 5.24 1.08
C LYS A 508 -31.95 5.46 0.76
N GLY A 509 -32.28 5.43 -0.52
CA GLY A 509 -33.65 5.59 -0.99
C GLY A 509 -33.81 5.07 -2.40
N TYR A 510 -34.85 5.53 -3.08
CA TYR A 510 -35.21 5.14 -4.42
C TYR A 510 -35.38 6.38 -5.29
N ILE A 511 -35.02 6.29 -6.56
CA ILE A 511 -35.32 7.29 -7.58
C ILE A 511 -36.31 6.71 -8.58
N CYS A 512 -37.34 7.47 -8.93
CA CYS A 512 -38.21 7.08 -10.03
C CYS A 512 -37.57 7.41 -11.38
N ASN A 513 -37.42 6.43 -12.26
CA ASN A 513 -36.88 6.66 -13.60
C ASN A 513 -37.85 7.43 -14.52
N ARG A 514 -39.09 7.67 -14.08
CA ARG A 514 -40.09 8.44 -14.84
C ARG A 514 -40.17 9.90 -14.41
N CYS A 515 -40.53 10.17 -13.16
CA CYS A 515 -40.66 11.55 -12.67
C CYS A 515 -39.43 12.06 -11.92
N HIS A 516 -38.42 11.19 -11.72
CA HIS A 516 -37.14 11.48 -11.06
C HIS A 516 -37.24 11.88 -9.60
N VAL A 517 -38.41 11.75 -8.97
CA VAL A 517 -38.56 12.01 -7.55
C VAL A 517 -37.73 11.01 -6.72
N LEU A 518 -37.12 11.53 -5.65
CA LEU A 518 -36.47 10.70 -4.63
C LEU A 518 -37.49 10.30 -3.57
N MET A 519 -37.41 9.04 -3.13
CA MET A 519 -38.33 8.45 -2.16
C MET A 519 -37.53 7.68 -1.12
N GLU A 520 -37.94 7.78 0.13
CA GLU A 520 -37.34 7.02 1.23
C GLU A 520 -37.85 5.58 1.26
N GLN A 521 -39.13 5.39 0.94
CA GLN A 521 -39.82 4.09 0.89
C GLN A 521 -40.71 4.02 -0.36
N LEU A 522 -41.00 2.80 -0.81
CA LEU A 522 -41.91 2.54 -1.93
C LEU A 522 -43.26 2.06 -1.40
N ASP A 523 -44.35 2.46 -2.07
CA ASP A 523 -45.68 1.90 -1.83
C ASP A 523 -46.03 0.91 -2.95
N ALA A 524 -46.32 -0.34 -2.61
CA ALA A 524 -46.59 -1.44 -3.54
C ALA A 524 -45.59 -1.57 -4.72
N MET A 525 -44.30 -1.29 -4.49
CA MET A 525 -43.23 -1.23 -5.52
C MET A 525 -43.51 -0.23 -6.66
N LYS A 526 -44.22 0.86 -6.36
CA LYS A 526 -44.49 1.96 -7.29
C LYS A 526 -43.99 3.28 -6.74
N CYS A 527 -43.74 4.21 -7.65
CA CYS A 527 -43.49 5.60 -7.33
C CYS A 527 -44.74 6.25 -6.74
N VAL A 528 -44.64 6.84 -5.56
CA VAL A 528 -45.77 7.51 -4.88
C VAL A 528 -46.31 8.72 -5.64
N GLU A 529 -45.47 9.40 -6.42
CA GLU A 529 -45.87 10.59 -7.20
C GLU A 529 -46.52 10.29 -8.56
N CYS A 530 -46.06 9.25 -9.29
CA CYS A 530 -46.51 9.01 -10.66
C CYS A 530 -47.01 7.58 -10.92
N GLY A 531 -47.05 6.73 -9.89
CA GLY A 531 -47.51 5.34 -9.98
C GLY A 531 -46.63 4.41 -10.81
N SER A 532 -45.47 4.85 -11.29
CA SER A 532 -44.58 4.04 -12.13
C SER A 532 -43.89 2.94 -11.34
N HIS A 533 -43.81 1.73 -11.91
CA HIS A 533 -42.99 0.63 -11.39
C HIS A 533 -41.49 0.77 -11.71
N ALA A 534 -41.10 1.73 -12.55
CA ALA A 534 -39.71 1.96 -12.93
C ALA A 534 -38.99 2.78 -11.84
N VAL A 535 -38.69 2.12 -10.72
CA VAL A 535 -37.99 2.71 -9.57
C VAL A 535 -36.66 1.99 -9.35
N GLN A 536 -35.61 2.74 -9.05
CA GLN A 536 -34.27 2.21 -8.84
C GLN A 536 -33.75 2.61 -7.46
N SER A 537 -33.15 1.66 -6.73
CA SER A 537 -32.48 1.98 -5.46
C SER A 537 -31.26 2.87 -5.70
N LYS A 538 -31.04 3.81 -4.79
CA LYS A 538 -29.94 4.78 -4.89
C LYS A 538 -29.36 5.10 -3.52
N GLU A 539 -28.04 5.14 -3.47
CA GLU A 539 -27.33 5.73 -2.34
C GLU A 539 -27.34 7.24 -2.50
N LEU A 540 -27.86 7.92 -1.48
CA LEU A 540 -28.09 9.36 -1.47
C LEU A 540 -27.01 10.02 -0.61
N SER A 541 -25.78 10.02 -1.12
CA SER A 541 -24.66 10.73 -0.49
C SER A 541 -24.87 12.25 -0.55
N THR A 542 -24.14 13.00 0.27
CA THR A 542 -24.16 14.47 0.23
C THR A 542 -23.85 14.99 -1.18
N GLU A 543 -22.87 14.41 -1.86
CA GLU A 543 -22.53 14.74 -3.25
C GLU A 543 -23.69 14.42 -4.22
N TYR A 544 -24.43 13.35 -3.98
CA TYR A 544 -25.61 13.02 -4.80
C TYR A 544 -26.69 14.10 -4.66
N TYR A 545 -26.99 14.56 -3.44
CA TYR A 545 -27.94 15.64 -3.20
C TYR A 545 -27.49 16.98 -3.79
N GLU A 546 -26.21 17.34 -3.65
CA GLU A 546 -25.66 18.58 -4.21
C GLU A 546 -25.67 18.59 -5.74
N SER A 547 -25.42 17.44 -6.36
CA SER A 547 -25.46 17.29 -7.82
C SER A 547 -26.87 17.03 -8.37
N TYR A 548 -27.86 16.75 -7.51
CA TYR A 548 -29.22 16.40 -7.90
C TYR A 548 -29.95 17.48 -8.73
N PRO A 549 -29.85 18.80 -8.43
CA PRO A 549 -30.47 19.84 -9.27
C PRO A 549 -29.89 19.88 -10.69
N PHE A 550 -28.58 19.63 -10.83
CA PHE A 550 -27.94 19.52 -12.13
C PHE A 550 -28.40 18.26 -12.87
N ARG A 551 -28.42 17.11 -12.17
CA ARG A 551 -28.88 15.83 -12.72
C ARG A 551 -30.32 15.92 -13.22
N LEU A 552 -31.23 16.53 -12.46
CA LEU A 552 -32.63 16.73 -12.83
C LEU A 552 -32.80 17.50 -14.15
N ARG A 553 -31.89 18.43 -14.48
CA ARG A 553 -31.91 19.19 -15.75
C ARG A 553 -31.40 18.37 -16.94
N THR A 554 -30.55 17.37 -16.68
CA THR A 554 -29.89 16.55 -17.71
C THR A 554 -30.53 15.19 -17.92
N MET A 555 -31.34 14.71 -16.97
CA MET A 555 -31.99 13.41 -17.07
C MET A 555 -33.00 13.38 -18.22
N PRO A 556 -33.11 12.24 -18.94
CA PRO A 556 -33.92 12.16 -20.14
C PRO A 556 -35.39 12.44 -19.82
N LYS A 557 -35.92 13.46 -20.48
CA LYS A 557 -37.34 13.80 -20.44
C LYS A 557 -38.12 12.71 -21.16
N MET A 558 -38.92 11.93 -20.45
CA MET A 558 -39.83 10.99 -21.11
C MET A 558 -41.17 11.67 -21.38
N LYS A 559 -41.61 11.57 -22.64
CA LYS A 559 -42.91 11.99 -23.14
C LYS A 559 -44.05 11.22 -22.48
#